data_AF-A0A8C6YP54-F1
#
_entry.id   AF-A0A8C6YP54-F1
#
_cell.length_a   1.000
_cell.length_b   1.000
_cell.length_c   1.000
_cell.angle_alpha   90.00
_cell.angle_beta   90.00
_cell.angle_gamma   90.00
#
_symmetry.space_group_name_H-M   'P 1'
#
loop_
_entity.id
_entity.type
_entity.pdbx_description
1 polymer ?
#
loop_
_entity_poly.entity_id
_entity_poly.type
_entity_poly.pdbx_seq_one_letter_code
_entity_poly.pdbx_strand_id
1 'polypeptide(L)'
;MSKIEKMSILGVRSFGVEDKDKQIISFFSPLTILVGPNGAGKTTIIECLKYISTGDFPPGTKGNSFVHDPKVANETDVRAQIRLQFRDVNGELVAVQRSMVCTQKGKKTEFKTLESVITRTK
;
A
#
# COMPACT_ATOMS: atom_id res chain seq x y z
N MET A 1 -22.37 7.66 8.13
CA MET A 1 -21.31 8.53 7.56
C MET A 1 -20.14 7.63 7.20
N SER A 2 -19.73 7.64 5.93
CA SER A 2 -18.59 6.86 5.47
C SER A 2 -17.28 7.44 6.02
N LYS A 3 -16.33 6.57 6.36
CA LYS A 3 -15.02 6.97 6.88
C LYS A 3 -13.96 5.90 6.65
N ILE A 4 -12.74 6.31 6.33
CA ILE A 4 -11.57 5.43 6.40
C ILE A 4 -11.19 5.21 7.87
N GLU A 5 -10.83 3.97 8.24
CA GLU A 5 -10.52 3.63 9.64
C GLU A 5 -9.05 3.24 9.80
N LYS A 6 -8.58 2.27 9.02
CA LYS A 6 -7.22 1.73 9.12
C LYS A 6 -6.66 1.35 7.76
N MET A 7 -5.37 1.56 7.55
CA MET A 7 -4.66 1.05 6.39
C MET A 7 -3.37 0.37 6.82
N SER A 8 -3.06 -0.79 6.24
CA SER A 8 -1.76 -1.44 6.40
C SER A 8 -0.97 -1.40 5.11
N ILE A 9 0.33 -1.12 5.20
CA ILE A 9 1.27 -1.06 4.08
C ILE A 9 2.42 -2.04 4.37
N LEU A 10 2.77 -2.86 3.37
CA LEU A 10 3.93 -3.76 3.38
C LEU A 10 4.58 -3.74 1.99
N GLY A 11 5.91 -3.68 1.95
CA GLY A 11 6.72 -3.81 0.73
C GLY A 11 6.57 -2.69 -0.29
N VAL A 12 6.00 -1.54 0.07
CA VAL A 12 5.82 -0.39 -0.82
C VAL A 12 6.92 0.65 -0.57
N ARG A 13 7.70 1.00 -1.58
CA ARG A 13 8.83 1.97 -1.48
C ARG A 13 9.68 1.74 -0.23
N SER A 14 9.71 2.68 0.72
CA SER A 14 10.52 2.59 1.95
C SER A 14 9.90 1.73 3.05
N PHE A 15 8.66 1.25 2.88
CA PHE A 15 8.06 0.30 3.81
C PHE A 15 8.73 -1.07 3.61
N GLY A 16 9.16 -1.69 4.72
CA GLY A 16 9.89 -2.96 4.71
C GLY A 16 9.08 -4.10 4.12
N VAL A 17 9.78 -5.17 3.76
CA VAL A 17 9.24 -6.30 2.98
C VAL A 17 8.85 -7.51 3.84
N GLU A 18 9.33 -7.57 5.08
CA GLU A 18 9.06 -8.67 5.99
C GLU A 18 7.77 -8.40 6.79
N ASP A 19 7.06 -9.46 7.21
CA ASP A 19 5.79 -9.32 7.93
C ASP A 19 5.91 -8.48 9.22
N LYS A 20 7.07 -8.54 9.89
CA LYS A 20 7.37 -7.72 11.08
C LYS A 20 7.44 -6.21 10.77
N ASP A 21 7.69 -5.85 9.51
CA ASP A 21 7.82 -4.45 9.06
C ASP A 21 6.47 -3.83 8.67
N LYS A 22 5.40 -4.64 8.63
CA LYS A 22 4.06 -4.19 8.26
C LYS A 22 3.62 -3.02 9.14
N GLN A 23 3.42 -1.86 8.51
CA GLN A 23 2.97 -0.66 9.20
C GLN A 23 1.46 -0.54 9.14
N ILE A 24 0.83 -0.19 10.27
CA ILE A 24 -0.60 0.05 10.39
C ILE A 24 -0.83 1.53 10.73
N ILE A 25 -1.60 2.21 9.89
CA ILE A 25 -1.99 3.60 10.04
C ILE A 25 -3.46 3.63 10.44
N SER A 26 -3.77 4.30 11.54
CA SER A 26 -5.15 4.57 11.95
C SER A 26 -5.53 6.00 11.55
N PHE A 27 -6.70 6.16 10.95
CA PHE A 27 -7.24 7.45 10.55
C PHE A 27 -8.22 7.94 11.59
N PHE A 28 -8.05 9.19 12.00
CA PHE A 28 -8.85 9.88 13.02
C PHE A 28 -9.78 10.89 12.37
N SER A 29 -10.93 11.08 12.99
CA SER A 29 -11.90 12.11 12.64
C SER A 29 -11.97 13.15 13.77
N PRO A 30 -12.07 14.46 13.46
CA PRO A 30 -12.24 15.01 12.12
C PRO A 30 -10.94 15.19 11.33
N LEU A 31 -9.77 15.05 11.97
CA LEU A 31 -8.47 15.36 11.39
C LEU A 31 -7.43 14.29 11.70
N THR A 32 -6.67 13.89 10.69
CA THR A 32 -5.46 13.07 10.81
C THR A 32 -4.28 13.89 10.32
N ILE A 33 -3.22 14.01 11.12
CA ILE A 33 -2.01 14.75 10.74
C ILE A 33 -0.87 13.76 10.52
N LEU A 34 -0.27 13.77 9.32
CA LEU A 34 0.91 12.98 8.98
C LEU A 34 2.16 13.85 9.11
N VAL A 35 2.95 13.62 10.16
CA VAL A 35 4.19 14.36 10.44
C VAL A 35 5.41 13.44 10.38
N GLY A 36 6.59 14.03 10.20
CA GLY A 36 7.86 13.29 10.16
C GLY A 36 8.88 13.97 9.25
N PRO A 37 10.16 13.56 9.30
CA PRO A 37 11.22 14.15 8.49
C PRO A 37 11.04 13.89 6.98
N ASN A 38 11.84 14.55 6.16
CA ASN A 38 11.89 14.28 4.72
C ASN A 38 12.34 12.83 4.47
N GLY A 39 11.73 12.17 3.48
CA GLY A 39 11.98 10.75 3.21
C GLY A 39 11.28 9.77 4.15
N ALA A 40 10.54 10.22 5.17
CA ALA A 40 9.84 9.34 6.12
C ALA A 40 8.62 8.57 5.55
N GLY A 41 8.36 8.63 4.24
CA GLY A 41 7.24 7.91 3.62
C GLY A 41 5.86 8.58 3.71
N LYS A 42 5.77 9.85 4.18
CA LYS A 42 4.49 10.60 4.27
C LYS A 42 3.72 10.62 2.94
N THR A 43 4.41 10.97 1.85
CA THR A 43 3.81 10.98 0.50
C THR A 43 3.38 9.59 0.08
N THR A 44 4.16 8.56 0.43
CA THR A 44 3.85 7.16 0.13
C THR A 44 2.57 6.69 0.78
N ILE A 45 2.23 7.16 1.99
CA ILE A 45 0.93 6.87 2.63
C ILE A 45 -0.22 7.38 1.75
N ILE A 46 -0.11 8.61 1.21
CA ILE A 46 -1.13 9.19 0.32
C ILE A 46 -1.19 8.46 -1.03
N GLU A 47 -0.04 8.07 -1.58
CA GLU A 47 0.04 7.25 -2.78
C GLU A 47 -0.63 5.88 -2.58
N CYS A 48 -0.46 5.24 -1.42
CA CYS A 48 -1.14 3.99 -1.07
C CYS A 48 -2.66 4.17 -0.99
N LEU A 49 -3.14 5.27 -0.40
CA LEU A 49 -4.57 5.60 -0.37
C LEU A 49 -5.15 5.79 -1.78
N LYS A 50 -4.43 6.49 -2.66
CA LYS A 50 -4.83 6.65 -4.06
C LYS A 50 -4.87 5.29 -4.76
N TYR A 51 -3.79 4.53 -4.68
CA TYR A 51 -3.69 3.24 -5.35
C TYR A 51 -4.76 2.25 -4.89
N ILE A 52 -5.04 2.16 -3.58
CA ILE A 52 -6.05 1.21 -3.10
C ILE A 52 -7.47 1.59 -3.53
N SER A 53 -7.78 2.88 -3.59
CA SER A 53 -9.11 3.38 -3.96
C SER A 53 -9.35 3.42 -5.48
N THR A 54 -8.35 3.74 -6.31
CA THR A 54 -8.54 3.89 -7.76
C THR A 54 -7.83 2.82 -8.59
N GLY A 55 -6.76 2.23 -8.06
CA GLY A 55 -5.87 1.34 -8.80
C GLY A 55 -4.77 2.08 -9.59
N ASP A 56 -4.76 3.41 -9.54
CA ASP A 56 -3.76 4.21 -10.25
C ASP A 56 -2.45 4.29 -9.46
N PHE A 57 -1.34 4.14 -10.18
CA PHE A 57 -0.03 4.36 -9.61
C PHE A 57 0.28 5.86 -9.44
N PRO A 58 1.30 6.18 -8.62
CA PRO A 58 1.85 7.53 -8.59
C PRO A 58 2.37 7.96 -9.96
N PRO A 59 2.30 9.27 -10.28
CA PRO A 59 2.80 9.80 -11.55
C PRO A 59 4.30 9.48 -11.73
N GLY A 60 4.70 9.24 -12.97
CA GLY A 60 6.09 8.89 -13.30
C GLY A 60 6.48 7.45 -12.95
N THR A 61 5.55 6.60 -12.51
CA THR A 61 5.79 5.18 -12.23
C THR A 61 4.84 4.30 -13.05
N LYS A 62 5.33 3.16 -13.55
CA LYS A 62 4.52 2.09 -14.16
C LYS A 62 4.39 0.88 -13.22
N GLY A 63 4.44 1.10 -11.90
CA GLY A 63 4.42 0.05 -10.88
C GLY A 63 5.79 -0.38 -10.35
N ASN A 64 6.82 -0.48 -11.20
CA ASN A 64 8.16 -0.98 -10.81
C ASN A 64 8.78 -0.26 -9.60
N SER A 65 8.68 1.07 -9.54
CA SER A 65 9.26 1.88 -8.46
C SER A 65 8.33 2.10 -7.27
N PHE A 66 7.13 1.52 -7.32
CA PHE A 66 6.16 1.58 -6.24
C PHE A 66 6.35 0.43 -5.25
N VAL A 67 6.65 -0.78 -5.74
CA VAL A 67 7.13 -1.89 -4.92
C VAL A 67 8.56 -1.60 -4.45
N HIS A 68 8.89 -2.01 -3.22
CA HIS A 68 10.24 -1.94 -2.67
C HIS A 68 11.20 -2.66 -3.61
N ASP A 69 12.36 -2.06 -3.87
CA ASP A 69 13.30 -2.58 -4.87
C ASP A 69 13.88 -3.93 -4.41
N PRO A 70 13.72 -5.02 -5.18
CA PRO A 70 14.29 -6.32 -4.84
C PRO A 70 15.80 -6.28 -4.62
N LYS A 71 16.53 -5.40 -5.33
CA LYS A 71 17.98 -5.24 -5.15
C LYS A 71 18.33 -4.65 -3.79
N VAL A 72 17.49 -3.76 -3.25
CA VAL A 72 17.68 -3.16 -1.93
C VAL A 72 17.32 -4.14 -0.84
N ALA A 73 16.26 -4.93 -1.05
CA ALA A 73 15.87 -6.03 -0.16
C ALA A 73 16.87 -7.21 -0.20
N ASN A 74 17.75 -7.28 -1.20
CA ASN A 74 18.59 -8.43 -1.50
C ASN A 74 17.78 -9.72 -1.70
N GLU A 75 16.63 -9.58 -2.37
CA GLU A 75 15.66 -10.64 -2.62
C GLU A 75 15.40 -10.78 -4.13
N THR A 76 15.01 -11.98 -4.58
CA THR A 76 14.63 -12.18 -5.99
C THR A 76 13.21 -11.66 -6.26
N ASP A 77 12.31 -11.85 -5.29
CA ASP A 77 10.91 -11.47 -5.38
C ASP A 77 10.51 -10.64 -4.18
N VAL A 78 10.05 -9.42 -4.42
CA VAL A 78 9.46 -8.58 -3.38
C VAL A 78 7.96 -8.50 -3.58
N ARG A 79 7.21 -8.89 -2.56
CA ARG A 79 5.76 -8.75 -2.52
C ARG A 79 5.39 -7.50 -1.76
N ALA A 80 4.43 -6.76 -2.31
CA ALA A 80 3.86 -5.59 -1.71
C ALA A 80 2.36 -5.77 -1.53
N GLN A 81 1.84 -5.28 -0.41
CA GLN A 81 0.44 -5.39 -0.07
C GLN A 81 -0.03 -4.12 0.63
N ILE A 82 -1.18 -3.62 0.17
CA ILE A 82 -1.90 -2.53 0.82
C ILE A 82 -3.28 -3.07 1.19
N ARG A 83 -3.69 -2.90 2.45
CA ARG A 83 -5.06 -3.19 2.90
C ARG A 83 -5.69 -1.94 3.48
N LEU A 84 -6.90 -1.62 3.10
CA LEU A 84 -7.67 -0.50 3.61
C LEU A 84 -8.99 -1.01 4.20
N GLN A 85 -9.27 -0.62 5.43
CA GLN A 85 -10.53 -0.83 6.11
C GLN A 85 -11.26 0.51 6.23
N PHE A 86 -12.53 0.53 5.83
CA PHE A 86 -13.38 1.71 5.92
C PHE A 86 -14.84 1.30 6.20
N ARG A 87 -15.64 2.26 6.68
CA ARG A 87 -17.09 2.14 6.74
C ARG A 87 -17.72 2.79 5.53
N ASP A 88 -18.64 2.07 4.89
CA ASP A 88 -19.41 2.61 3.78
C ASP A 88 -20.54 3.54 4.24
N VAL A 89 -21.37 3.98 3.29
CA VAL A 89 -22.49 4.89 3.57
C VAL A 89 -23.55 4.28 4.49
N ASN A 90 -23.68 2.95 4.49
CA ASN A 90 -24.61 2.19 5.33
C ASN A 90 -24.00 1.88 6.71
N GLY A 91 -22.73 2.22 6.93
CA GLY A 91 -22.01 1.94 8.18
C GLY A 91 -21.40 0.54 8.24
N GLU A 92 -21.51 -0.24 7.17
CA GLU A 92 -20.96 -1.59 7.04
C GLU A 92 -19.44 -1.54 6.93
N LEU A 93 -18.78 -2.56 7.47
CA LEU A 93 -17.33 -2.67 7.38
C LEU A 93 -16.90 -3.26 6.04
N VAL A 94 -16.06 -2.53 5.34
CA VAL A 94 -15.48 -2.95 4.06
C VAL A 94 -13.97 -2.99 4.18
N ALA A 95 -13.37 -4.08 3.71
CA ALA A 95 -11.93 -4.24 3.59
C ALA A 95 -11.56 -4.40 2.11
N VAL A 96 -10.57 -3.63 1.65
CA VAL A 96 -9.98 -3.75 0.32
C VAL A 96 -8.54 -4.20 0.50
N GLN A 97 -8.09 -5.14 -0.31
CA GLN A 97 -6.70 -5.59 -0.38
C GLN A 97 -6.22 -5.51 -1.82
N ARG A 98 -5.05 -4.93 -2.03
CA ARG A 98 -4.33 -5.02 -3.30
C ARG A 98 -2.94 -5.56 -3.06
N SER A 99 -2.58 -6.59 -3.83
CA SER A 99 -1.29 -7.26 -3.79
C SER A 99 -0.56 -7.09 -5.12
N MET A 100 0.76 -6.93 -5.05
CA MET A 100 1.64 -6.71 -6.19
C MET A 100 2.99 -7.39 -5.92
N VAL A 101 3.73 -7.68 -6.98
CA VAL A 101 5.05 -8.29 -6.90
C VAL A 101 6.01 -7.61 -7.87
N CYS A 102 7.26 -7.46 -7.43
CA CYS A 102 8.37 -7.04 -8.26
C CYS A 102 9.44 -8.14 -8.23
N THR A 103 9.77 -8.68 -9.39
CA THR A 103 10.73 -9.77 -9.55
C THR A 103 11.98 -9.24 -10.23
N GLN A 104 13.16 -9.55 -9.68
CA GLN A 104 14.43 -9.29 -10.32
C GLN A 104 14.73 -10.36 -11.38
N LYS A 105 14.88 -9.95 -12.64
CA LYS A 105 15.32 -10.79 -13.76
C LYS A 105 16.63 -10.26 -14.33
N GLY A 106 17.74 -10.73 -13.74
CA GLY A 106 19.08 -10.27 -14.08
C GLY A 106 19.24 -8.77 -13.82
N LYS A 107 19.41 -7.98 -14.88
CA LYS A 107 19.56 -6.51 -14.78
C LYS A 107 18.21 -5.75 -14.72
N LYS A 108 17.11 -6.37 -15.13
CA LYS A 108 15.78 -5.76 -15.21
C LYS A 108 14.89 -6.19 -14.04
N THR A 109 13.89 -5.38 -13.72
CA THR A 109 12.83 -5.71 -12.75
C THR A 109 11.50 -5.82 -13.50
N GLU A 110 10.72 -6.86 -13.20
CA GLU A 110 9.39 -7.09 -13.76
C GLU A 110 8.35 -6.87 -12.67
N PHE A 111 7.38 -6.00 -12.92
CA PHE A 111 6.27 -5.72 -12.02
C PHE A 111 5.01 -6.44 -12.46
N LYS A 112 4.26 -6.99 -11.50
CA LYS A 112 2.92 -7.55 -11.71
C LYS A 112 1.98 -7.15 -10.58
N THR A 113 0.76 -6.78 -10.96
CA THR A 113 -0.37 -6.76 -10.03
C THR A 113 -0.86 -8.20 -9.86
N LEU A 114 -1.08 -8.64 -8.62
CA LEU A 114 -1.51 -10.00 -8.31
C LEU A 114 -3.02 -10.05 -8.08
N GLU A 115 -3.46 -9.46 -6.97
CA GLU A 115 -4.83 -9.61 -6.47
C GLU A 115 -5.42 -8.26 -6.10
N SER A 116 -6.71 -8.10 -6.35
CA SER A 116 -7.52 -6.99 -5.86
C SER A 116 -8.81 -7.56 -5.30
N VAL A 117 -8.93 -7.59 -3.97
CA VAL A 117 -10.04 -8.22 -3.26
C VAL A 117 -10.81 -7.16 -2.47
N ILE A 118 -12.14 -7.23 -2.54
CA ILE A 118 -13.04 -6.44 -1.72
C ILE A 118 -13.86 -7.41 -0.86
N THR A 119 -13.80 -7.25 0.45
CA THR A 119 -14.53 -8.06 1.42
C THR A 119 -15.50 -7.16 2.17
N ARG A 120 -16.77 -7.56 2.21
CA ARG A 120 -17.81 -6.94 3.04
C ARG A 120 -18.16 -7.91 4.16
N THR A 121 -18.02 -7.48 5.40
CA THR A 121 -18.46 -8.27 6.55
C THR A 121 -19.88 -7.84 6.88
N LYS A 122 -20.84 -8.75 6.71
CA LYS A 122 -22.23 -8.58 7.17
C LYS A 122 -22.35 -8.89 8.66
#